data_AF-A0A355AR92-F1
#
_entry.id   AF-A0A355AR92-F1
#
_cell.length_a   1.000
_cell.length_b   1.000
_cell.length_c   1.000
_cell.angle_alpha   90.00
_cell.angle_beta   90.00
_cell.angle_gamma   90.00
#
_symmetry.space_group_name_H-M   'P 1'
#
loop_
_entity.id
_entity.type
_entity.pdbx_description
1 polymer ?
#
loop_
_entity_poly.entity_id
_entity_poly.type
_entity_poly.pdbx_seq_one_letter_code
_entity_poly.pdbx_strand_id
1 'polypeptide(L)'
;MSGADAVAHATDVVIIGGGLIGASLALALEPLELSIDVLESIPFNHDAQPSFDERTIALTWSSRRVFEAIGIWSEIATDACPIHSIHVSDQGHFGCTHLDRSLINTDALGYVVPSRT
;
A
#
# COMPACT_ATOMS: atom_id res chain seq x y z
N MET A 1 -42.94 3.04 8.23
CA MET A 1 -42.97 1.63 7.75
C MET A 1 -41.98 1.58 6.60
N SER A 2 -40.80 0.97 6.67
CA SER A 2 -40.34 -0.19 7.41
C SER A 2 -38.99 0.12 8.03
N GLY A 3 -38.83 -0.11 9.33
CA GLY A 3 -37.50 -0.30 9.90
C GLY A 3 -36.95 -1.57 9.25
N ALA A 4 -35.85 -1.45 8.53
CA ALA A 4 -35.07 -2.63 8.19
C ALA A 4 -34.48 -3.10 9.51
N ASP A 5 -34.88 -4.30 9.95
CA ASP A 5 -34.19 -5.01 11.01
C ASP A 5 -32.75 -5.21 10.53
N ALA A 6 -31.86 -4.31 10.97
CA ALA A 6 -30.44 -4.48 10.81
C ALA A 6 -30.07 -5.69 11.66
N VAL A 7 -29.95 -6.85 11.03
CA VAL A 7 -29.31 -8.03 11.63
C VAL A 7 -27.95 -7.54 12.10
N ALA A 8 -27.72 -7.53 13.40
CA ALA A 8 -26.44 -7.16 13.97
C ALA A 8 -25.39 -8.12 13.41
N HIS A 9 -24.58 -7.63 12.46
CA HIS A 9 -23.40 -8.35 12.02
C HIS A 9 -22.39 -8.25 13.17
N ALA A 10 -22.04 -9.41 13.74
CA ALA A 10 -20.98 -9.45 14.73
C ALA A 10 -19.66 -9.30 13.99
N THR A 11 -19.07 -8.11 14.09
CA THR A 11 -17.78 -7.78 13.50
C THR A 11 -16.73 -7.77 14.59
N ASP A 12 -15.62 -8.48 14.38
CA ASP A 12 -14.50 -8.52 15.32
C ASP A 12 -13.58 -7.30 15.12
N VAL A 13 -13.38 -6.88 13.87
CA VAL A 13 -12.51 -5.76 13.50
C VAL A 13 -13.19 -4.87 12.46
N VAL A 14 -13.24 -3.57 12.75
CA VAL A 14 -13.67 -2.54 11.78
C VAL A 14 -12.45 -1.69 11.39
N ILE A 15 -12.14 -1.65 10.10
CA ILE A 15 -11.09 -0.83 9.49
C ILE A 15 -11.74 0.40 8.86
N ILE A 16 -11.40 1.60 9.34
CA ILE A 16 -11.89 2.85 8.78
C ILE A 16 -10.86 3.38 7.77
N GLY A 17 -11.19 3.30 6.49
CA GLY A 17 -10.36 3.69 5.34
C GLY A 17 -9.99 2.47 4.49
N GLY A 18 -10.48 2.43 3.26
CA GLY A 18 -10.26 1.37 2.27
C GLY A 18 -9.08 1.62 1.32
N GLY A 19 -8.25 2.63 1.59
CA GLY A 19 -7.02 2.89 0.82
C GLY A 19 -5.95 1.80 1.00
N LEU A 20 -4.78 2.00 0.39
CA LEU A 20 -3.68 1.02 0.35
C LEU A 20 -3.39 0.37 1.70
N ILE A 21 -3.27 1.17 2.77
CA ILE A 21 -2.94 0.66 4.11
C ILE A 21 -4.09 -0.15 4.72
N GLY A 22 -5.34 0.31 4.61
CA GLY A 22 -6.49 -0.39 5.16
C GLY A 22 -6.77 -1.71 4.45
N ALA A 23 -6.68 -1.72 3.12
CA ALA A 23 -6.77 -2.95 2.34
C ALA A 23 -5.63 -3.93 2.67
N SER A 24 -4.39 -3.43 2.82
CA SER A 24 -3.25 -4.25 3.23
C SER A 24 -3.44 -4.87 4.62
N LEU A 25 -4.02 -4.10 5.55
CA LEU A 25 -4.33 -4.60 6.89
C LEU A 25 -5.42 -5.67 6.86
N ALA A 26 -6.48 -5.47 6.07
CA ALA A 26 -7.53 -6.46 5.91
C ALA A 26 -6.97 -7.79 5.40
N LEU A 27 -6.12 -7.75 4.37
CA LEU A 27 -5.43 -8.92 3.83
C LEU A 27 -4.50 -9.58 4.86
N ALA A 28 -3.76 -8.79 5.65
CA ALA A 28 -2.87 -9.32 6.68
C ALA A 28 -3.62 -10.06 7.80
N LEU A 29 -4.89 -9.70 8.05
CA LEU A 29 -5.73 -10.30 9.09
C LEU A 29 -6.57 -11.49 8.59
N GLU A 30 -6.68 -11.69 7.27
CA GLU A 30 -7.46 -12.78 6.66
C GLU A 30 -7.17 -14.17 7.24
N PRO A 31 -5.90 -14.55 7.54
CA PRO A 31 -5.60 -15.86 8.11
C PRO A 31 -6.11 -16.10 9.55
N LEU A 32 -6.62 -15.06 10.23
CA LEU A 32 -7.07 -15.13 11.62
C LEU A 32 -8.55 -15.52 11.76
N GLU A 33 -9.26 -15.77 10.66
CA GLU A 33 -10.68 -16.17 10.64
C GLU A 33 -11.61 -15.18 11.37
N LEU A 34 -11.24 -13.90 11.39
CA LEU A 34 -12.01 -12.82 12.00
C LEU A 34 -13.08 -12.28 11.03
N SER A 35 -14.19 -11.81 11.58
CA SER A 35 -15.14 -10.98 10.85
C SER A 35 -14.58 -9.55 10.72
N ILE A 36 -14.22 -9.14 9.50
CA ILE A 36 -13.54 -7.87 9.22
C ILE A 36 -14.40 -7.00 8.30
N ASP A 37 -14.80 -5.83 8.76
CA ASP A 37 -15.45 -4.81 7.94
C ASP A 37 -14.46 -3.71 7.56
N VAL A 38 -14.42 -3.33 6.27
CA VAL A 38 -13.66 -2.17 5.79
C VAL A 38 -14.66 -1.10 5.35
N LEU A 39 -14.61 0.05 6.01
CA LEU A 39 -15.49 1.18 5.74
C LEU A 39 -14.73 2.27 4.99
N GLU A 40 -15.23 2.67 3.83
CA GLU A 40 -14.71 3.79 3.07
C GLU A 40 -15.83 4.80 2.80
N SER A 41 -15.47 6.08 2.87
CA SER A 41 -16.34 7.23 2.65
C SER A 41 -16.70 7.43 1.17
N ILE A 42 -15.86 6.94 0.26
CA ILE A 42 -16.02 7.07 -1.19
C ILE A 42 -16.18 5.68 -1.82
N PRO A 43 -17.16 5.47 -2.73
CA PRO A 43 -17.29 4.22 -3.46
C PRO A 43 -16.04 3.92 -4.30
N PHE A 44 -15.72 2.62 -4.47
CA PHE A 44 -14.55 2.12 -5.21
C PHE A 44 -14.45 2.63 -6.67
N ASN A 45 -15.56 3.07 -7.28
CA ASN A 45 -15.63 3.46 -8.69
C ASN A 45 -16.27 4.85 -8.87
N HIS A 46 -15.93 5.80 -7.99
CA HIS A 46 -16.47 7.15 -8.06
C HIS A 46 -15.46 8.10 -8.72
N ASP A 47 -15.85 8.73 -9.83
CA ASP A 47 -15.04 9.70 -10.59
C ASP A 47 -14.58 10.92 -9.76
N ALA A 48 -15.17 11.15 -8.58
CA ALA A 48 -14.77 12.19 -7.63
C ALA A 48 -13.81 11.71 -6.54
N GLN A 49 -13.32 10.46 -6.59
CA GLN A 49 -12.01 10.20 -6.02
C GLN A 49 -11.08 11.20 -6.72
N PRO A 50 -10.36 12.08 -5.98
CA PRO A 50 -9.38 12.94 -6.62
C PRO A 50 -8.54 12.01 -7.46
N SER A 51 -8.59 12.18 -8.78
CA SER A 51 -7.95 11.27 -9.71
C SER A 51 -6.59 10.96 -9.11
N PHE A 52 -6.37 9.70 -8.74
CA PHE A 52 -5.01 9.21 -8.50
C PHE A 52 -4.33 9.16 -9.88
N ASP A 53 -4.36 10.30 -10.60
CA ASP A 53 -3.74 10.58 -11.87
C ASP A 53 -2.28 10.21 -11.69
N GLU A 54 -1.94 9.04 -12.20
CA GLU A 54 -0.57 8.58 -12.44
C GLU A 54 0.39 8.73 -11.26
N ARG A 55 -0.10 8.65 -10.02
CA ARG A 55 0.81 8.73 -8.87
C ARG A 55 1.55 7.40 -8.74
N THR A 56 2.86 7.50 -8.80
CA THR A 56 3.73 6.38 -8.42
C THR A 56 4.08 6.51 -6.95
N ILE A 57 4.18 5.37 -6.26
CA ILE A 57 4.58 5.30 -4.87
C ILE A 57 5.92 4.58 -4.81
N ALA A 58 6.90 5.18 -4.12
CA ALA A 58 8.14 4.51 -3.78
C ALA A 58 7.94 3.66 -2.53
N LEU A 59 7.76 2.36 -2.71
CA LEU A 59 7.74 1.37 -1.65
C LEU A 59 9.16 1.11 -1.15
N THR A 60 9.31 1.00 0.17
CA THR A 60 10.58 0.56 0.76
C THR A 60 10.78 -0.95 0.55
N TRP A 61 12.03 -1.43 0.68
CA TRP A 61 12.31 -2.86 0.75
C TRP A 61 11.46 -3.59 1.82
N SER A 62 11.25 -2.97 2.99
CA SER A 62 10.43 -3.52 4.06
C SER A 62 8.96 -3.65 3.66
N SER A 63 8.38 -2.64 3.00
CA SER A 63 7.02 -2.70 2.47
C SER A 63 6.85 -3.84 1.47
N ARG A 64 7.83 -4.01 0.56
CA ARG A 64 7.87 -5.15 -0.37
C ARG A 64 7.88 -6.49 0.37
N ARG A 65 8.61 -6.62 1.48
CA ARG A 65 8.61 -7.85 2.30
C ARG A 65 7.28 -8.10 2.98
N VAL A 66 6.58 -7.05 3.42
CA VAL A 66 5.22 -7.18 3.97
C VAL A 66 4.27 -7.68 2.89
N PHE A 67 4.31 -7.10 1.69
CA PHE A 67 3.48 -7.53 0.56
C PHE A 67 3.76 -8.96 0.09
N GLU A 68 5.00 -9.43 0.20
CA GLU A 68 5.34 -10.84 -0.02
C GLU A 68 4.70 -11.72 1.06
N ALA A 69 4.80 -11.32 2.33
CA ALA A 69 4.25 -12.09 3.44
C ALA A 69 2.72 -12.21 3.40
N ILE A 70 2.03 -11.18 2.89
CA ILE A 70 0.56 -11.23 2.68
C ILE A 70 0.17 -11.76 1.29
N GLY A 71 1.12 -12.25 0.49
CA GLY A 71 0.86 -13.00 -0.73
C GLY A 71 0.55 -12.19 -1.99
N ILE A 72 0.62 -10.85 -1.96
CA ILE A 72 0.23 -10.00 -3.10
C ILE A 72 1.42 -9.44 -3.90
N TRP A 73 2.66 -9.67 -3.46
CA TRP A 73 3.84 -9.09 -4.11
C TRP A 73 3.98 -9.50 -5.58
N SER A 74 3.66 -10.74 -5.94
CA SER A 74 3.76 -11.21 -7.32
C SER A 74 2.90 -10.40 -8.30
N GLU A 75 1.73 -9.95 -7.86
CA GLU A 75 0.82 -9.11 -8.65
C GLU A 75 1.33 -7.68 -8.73
N ILE A 76 1.82 -7.13 -7.61
CA ILE A 76 2.41 -5.78 -7.59
C ILE A 76 3.68 -5.69 -8.46
N ALA A 77 4.48 -6.75 -8.45
CA ALA A 77 5.78 -6.79 -9.12
C ALA A 77 5.70 -6.67 -10.65
N THR A 78 4.54 -6.93 -11.27
CA THR A 78 4.37 -6.83 -12.73
C THR A 78 4.53 -5.41 -13.24
N ASP A 79 4.17 -4.41 -12.43
CA ASP A 79 4.24 -2.99 -12.76
C ASP A 79 5.29 -2.24 -11.90
N ALA A 80 6.08 -2.95 -11.10
CA ALA A 80 7.05 -2.36 -10.18
C ALA A 80 8.42 -2.13 -10.84
N CYS A 81 9.00 -0.95 -10.62
CA CYS A 81 10.37 -0.61 -11.04
C CYS A 81 11.32 -0.60 -9.83
N PRO A 82 12.42 -1.38 -9.84
CA PRO A 82 13.34 -1.43 -8.70
C PRO A 82 14.18 -0.15 -8.55
N ILE A 83 14.37 0.29 -7.30
CA ILE A 83 15.26 1.39 -6.94
C ILE A 83 16.61 0.80 -6.52
N HIS A 84 17.61 0.83 -7.41
CA HIS A 84 18.94 0.31 -7.09
C HIS A 84 19.84 1.32 -6.36
N SER A 85 19.68 2.61 -6.69
CA SER A 85 20.51 3.70 -6.18
C SER A 85 19.69 4.95 -5.90
N ILE A 86 20.02 5.69 -4.83
CA ILE A 86 19.41 6.98 -4.48
C ILE A 86 20.52 8.01 -4.29
N HIS A 87 20.45 9.11 -5.03
CA HIS A 87 21.33 10.27 -4.87
C HIS A 87 20.53 11.43 -4.28
N VAL A 88 20.97 11.92 -3.12
CA VAL A 88 20.39 13.08 -2.44
C VAL A 88 21.41 14.21 -2.43
N SER A 89 21.01 15.38 -2.95
CA SER A 89 21.78 16.62 -2.94
C SER A 89 20.87 17.78 -2.60
N ASP A 90 21.42 18.85 -2.05
CA ASP A 90 20.66 20.07 -1.72
C ASP A 90 21.19 21.28 -2.50
N GLN A 91 20.28 22.06 -3.07
CA GLN A 91 20.64 23.15 -3.95
C GLN A 91 21.31 24.27 -3.17
N GLY A 92 22.51 24.67 -3.61
CA GLY A 92 23.29 25.73 -2.96
C GLY A 92 24.10 25.26 -1.75
N HIS A 93 24.01 23.99 -1.37
CA HIS A 93 24.81 23.40 -0.29
C HIS A 93 25.84 22.41 -0.85
N PHE A 94 27.03 22.37 -0.24
CA PHE A 94 28.06 21.39 -0.60
C PHE A 94 27.78 20.06 0.09
N GLY A 95 27.84 18.97 -0.69
CA GLY A 95 27.70 17.61 -0.20
C GLY A 95 26.59 16.84 -0.92
N CYS A 96 26.72 15.53 -0.92
CA CYS A 96 25.68 14.62 -1.37
C CYS A 96 25.75 13.30 -0.59
N THR A 97 24.62 12.59 -0.58
CA THR A 97 24.51 11.23 -0.05
C THR A 97 24.13 10.31 -1.19
N HIS A 98 24.88 9.21 -1.33
CA HIS A 98 24.57 8.15 -2.27
C HIS A 98 24.27 6.86 -1.50
N LEU A 99 23.11 6.30 -1.75
CA LEU A 99 22.71 4.99 -1.26
C LEU A 99 22.69 4.01 -2.44
N ASP A 100 23.24 2.83 -2.25
CA ASP A 100 23.20 1.73 -3.22
C ASP A 100 22.71 0.46 -2.52
N ARG A 101 21.90 -0.34 -3.21
CA ARG A 101 21.37 -1.62 -2.70
C ARG A 101 22.45 -2.57 -2.18
N SER A 102 23.67 -2.50 -2.72
CA SER A 102 24.81 -3.31 -2.30
C SER A 102 25.26 -3.01 -0.87
N LEU A 103 25.00 -1.81 -0.36
CA LEU A 103 25.36 -1.42 1.02
C LEU A 103 24.61 -2.21 2.09
N ILE A 104 23.41 -2.70 1.75
CA ILE A 104 22.54 -3.47 2.67
C ILE A 104 22.28 -4.90 2.17
N ASN A 105 22.98 -5.31 1.11
CA ASN A 105 22.89 -6.63 0.50
C ASN A 105 21.45 -7.07 0.17
N THR A 106 20.68 -6.19 -0.46
CA THR A 106 19.32 -6.46 -0.95
C THR A 106 19.25 -6.36 -2.48
N ASP A 107 18.18 -6.91 -3.06
CA ASP A 107 17.95 -6.85 -4.51
C ASP A 107 17.62 -5.43 -4.98
N ALA A 108 17.00 -4.63 -4.11
CA ALA A 108 16.73 -3.20 -4.33
C ALA A 108 16.63 -2.47 -2.99
N LEU A 109 16.77 -1.15 -3.01
CA LEU A 109 16.45 -0.27 -1.86
C LEU A 109 14.94 -0.14 -1.65
N GLY A 110 14.17 -0.32 -2.72
CA GLY A 110 12.72 -0.17 -2.78
C GLY A 110 12.22 -0.35 -4.20
N TYR A 111 10.94 -0.06 -4.43
CA TYR A 111 10.29 -0.20 -5.72
C TYR A 111 9.34 0.97 -5.97
N VAL A 112 9.36 1.52 -7.17
CA VAL A 112 8.35 2.49 -7.62
C VAL A 112 7.20 1.71 -8.26
N VAL A 113 5.99 1.90 -7.75
CA VAL A 113 4.78 1.19 -8.21
C VAL A 113 3.72 2.20 -8.61
N PRO A 114 3.04 2.03 -9.76
CA PRO A 114 1.90 2.88 -10.11
C PRO A 114 0.70 2.58 -9.20
N SER A 115 0.06 3.60 -8.65
CA SER A 115 -1.23 3.44 -7.95
C SER A 115 -2.36 3.53 -8.98
N ARG A 116 -2.62 2.43 -9.69
CA ARG A 116 -3.83 2.29 -10.52
C ARG A 116 -4.93 1.69 -9.65
N THR A 117 -5.98 2.46 -9.38
CA THR A 117 -7.26 1.98 -8.84
C THR A 117 -8.32 2.12 -9.92
#